data_AF-A0A931VPF7-F1
#
_entry.id   AF-A0A931VPF7-F1
#
_cell.length_a   1.000
_cell.length_b   1.000
_cell.length_c   1.000
_cell.angle_alpha   90.00
_cell.angle_beta   90.00
_cell.angle_gamma   90.00
#
_symmetry.space_group_name_H-M   'P 1'
#
loop_
_entity.id
_entity.type
_entity.pdbx_description
1 polymer ?
#
loop_
_entity_poly.entity_id
_entity_poly.type
_entity_poly.pdbx_seq_one_letter_code
_entity_poly.pdbx_strand_id
1 'polypeptide(L)' 'MRIHAGHATLFGRVVLGGYLAVHGAQKLFGSFNGHGLEATTAGFGHLGLTPAREMATLAGAAELGGGILTADNR' A
#
# COMPACT_ATOMS: atom_id res chain seq x y z
N MET A 1 21.56 -25.81 7.13
CA MET A 1 20.83 -25.21 5.98
C MET A 1 20.26 -23.85 6.40
N ARG A 2 21.02 -22.76 6.30
CA ARG A 2 20.63 -21.43 6.87
C ARG A 2 20.95 -20.24 5.96
N ILE A 3 21.22 -20.49 4.67
CA ILE A 3 21.71 -19.48 3.70
C ILE A 3 20.67 -19.18 2.59
N HIS A 4 19.48 -19.81 2.63
CA HIS A 4 18.40 -19.57 1.66
C HIS A 4 17.18 -18.85 2.23
N ALA A 5 17.00 -18.86 3.56
CA ALA A 5 15.85 -18.23 4.21
C ALA A 5 15.91 -16.69 4.16
N GLY A 6 17.10 -16.08 4.26
CA GLY A 6 17.26 -14.62 4.27
C GLY A 6 16.88 -13.97 2.94
N HIS A 7 17.43 -14.46 1.83
CA HIS A 7 17.15 -13.91 0.49
C HIS A 7 15.71 -14.18 0.04
N ALA A 8 15.16 -15.36 0.33
CA ALA A 8 13.76 -15.67 0.02
C ALA A 8 12.79 -14.76 0.80
N THR A 9 13.08 -14.50 2.07
CA THR A 9 12.26 -13.60 2.91
C THR A 9 12.38 -12.16 2.44
N LEU A 10 13.60 -11.69 2.12
CA LEU A 10 13.82 -10.35 1.57
C LEU A 10 13.07 -10.15 0.25
N PHE A 11 13.15 -11.11 -0.66
CA PHE A 11 12.43 -11.06 -1.92
C PHE A 11 10.92 -10.92 -1.68
N GLY A 12 10.34 -11.74 -0.80
CA GLY A 12 8.93 -11.64 -0.44
C GLY A 12 8.55 -10.27 0.14
N ARG A 13 9.40 -9.71 1.00
CA ARG A 13 9.23 -8.37 1.59
C ARG A 13 9.26 -7.25 0.56
N VAL A 14 10.20 -7.30 -0.39
CA VAL A 14 10.30 -6.30 -1.47
C VAL A 14 9.07 -6.39 -2.39
N VAL A 15 8.64 -7.60 -2.75
CA VAL A 15 7.45 -7.79 -3.60
C VAL A 15 6.19 -7.28 -2.92
N LEU A 16 5.89 -7.76 -1.70
CA LEU A 16 4.69 -7.36 -0.98
C LEU A 16 4.73 -5.89 -0.57
N GLY A 17 5.86 -5.45 -0.01
CA GLY A 17 6.04 -4.07 0.44
C GLY A 17 6.00 -3.08 -0.72
N GLY A 18 6.66 -3.40 -1.84
CA GLY A 18 6.58 -2.59 -3.06
C GLY A 18 5.17 -2.53 -3.65
N TYR A 19 4.45 -3.66 -3.68
CA TYR A 19 3.06 -3.70 -4.13
C TYR A 19 2.17 -2.77 -3.29
N LEU A 20 2.25 -2.86 -1.96
CA LEU A 20 1.48 -2.00 -1.07
C LEU A 20 1.90 -0.53 -1.18
N ALA A 21 3.20 -0.25 -1.34
CA ALA A 21 3.69 1.11 -1.54
C ALA A 21 3.10 1.74 -2.82
N VAL A 22 3.11 1.00 -3.93
CA VAL A 22 2.49 1.44 -5.19
C VAL A 22 0.98 1.62 -5.02
N HIS A 23 0.30 0.69 -4.36
CA HIS A 23 -1.15 0.78 -4.14
C HIS A 23 -1.55 1.98 -3.26
N GLY A 24 -0.79 2.24 -2.19
CA GLY A 24 -0.95 3.42 -1.35
C GLY A 24 -0.71 4.73 -2.12
N ALA A 25 0.31 4.78 -2.98
CA ALA A 25 0.58 5.93 -3.83
C ALA A 25 -0.51 6.15 -4.90
N GLN A 26 -1.09 5.08 -5.45
CA GLN A 26 -2.25 5.15 -6.34
C GLN A 26 -3.46 5.76 -5.64
N LYS A 27 -3.70 5.37 -4.38
CA LYS A 27 -4.81 5.90 -3.57
C LYS A 27 -4.60 7.34 -3.15
N LEU A 28 -3.40 7.72 -2.69
CA LEU A 28 -3.16 9.07 -2.17
C LEU A 28 -2.93 10.10 -3.27
N PHE A 29 -2.18 9.74 -4.32
CA PHE A 29 -1.60 10.70 -5.24
C PHE A 29 -1.99 10.45 -6.71
N GLY A 30 -2.71 9.37 -7.01
CA GLY A 30 -3.00 8.97 -8.39
C GLY A 30 -1.75 8.59 -9.20
N SER A 31 -0.64 8.30 -8.52
CA SER A 31 0.60 7.85 -9.16
C SER A 31 0.42 6.46 -9.78
N PHE A 32 1.34 6.05 -10.68
CA PHE A 32 1.32 4.72 -11.31
C PHE A 32 -0.01 4.37 -12.00
N ASN A 33 -0.59 5.35 -12.71
CA ASN A 33 -1.92 5.25 -13.35
C ASN A 33 -3.06 4.97 -12.36
N GLY A 34 -2.91 5.38 -11.09
CA GLY A 34 -3.95 5.29 -10.08
C GLY A 34 -5.00 6.40 -10.22
N HIS A 35 -6.21 6.15 -9.70
CA HIS A 35 -7.33 7.08 -9.81
C HIS A 35 -7.36 8.15 -8.70
N GLY A 36 -6.44 8.11 -7.74
CA GLY A 36 -6.29 9.12 -6.70
C GLY A 36 -7.31 9.00 -5.56
N LEU A 37 -7.24 9.99 -4.67
CA LEU A 37 -7.93 9.96 -3.39
C LEU A 37 -9.44 10.10 -3.55
N GLU A 38 -9.88 10.89 -4.52
CA GLU A 38 -11.28 11.16 -4.82
C GLU A 38 -11.98 9.89 -5.29
N ALA A 39 -11.37 9.16 -6.23
CA ALA A 39 -11.91 7.88 -6.70
C ALA A 39 -11.90 6.82 -5.60
N THR A 40 -10.85 6.78 -4.79
CA THR A 40 -10.77 5.86 -3.63
C THR A 40 -11.85 6.19 -2.60
N THR A 41 -12.06 7.46 -2.31
CA THR A 41 -13.11 7.97 -1.41
C THR A 41 -14.50 7.57 -1.93
N ALA A 42 -14.76 7.74 -3.23
CA ALA A 42 -16.02 7.33 -3.84
C ALA A 42 -16.24 5.80 -3.74
N GLY A 43 -15.20 5.01 -4.02
CA GLY A 43 -15.23 3.57 -3.87
C GLY A 43 -15.51 3.12 -2.43
N PHE A 44 -14.87 3.76 -1.45
CA PHE A 44 -15.11 3.49 -0.03
C PHE A 44 -16.53 3.90 0.39
N GLY A 45 -17.06 4.99 -0.16
CA GLY A 45 -18.45 5.38 0.00
C GLY A 45 -19.44 4.33 -0.52
N HIS A 46 -19.18 3.75 -1.70
CA HIS A 46 -20.00 2.66 -2.24
C HIS A 46 -19.95 1.38 -1.37
N LEU A 47 -18.85 1.16 -0.66
CA LEU A 47 -18.71 0.07 0.31
C LEU A 47 -19.36 0.38 1.67
N GLY A 48 -19.93 1.58 1.87
CA GLY A 48 -20.54 2.00 3.13
C GLY A 48 -19.53 2.37 4.22
N LEU A 49 -18.27 2.63 3.87
CA LEU A 49 -17.24 3.05 4.82
C LEU A 49 -17.40 4.55 5.14
N THR A 50 -17.78 4.86 6.37
CA THR A 50 -17.98 6.24 6.84
C THR A 50 -17.08 6.57 8.03
N PRO A 51 -16.30 7.67 8.01
CA PRO A 51 -16.25 8.70 6.96
C PRO A 51 -15.25 8.33 5.84
N ALA A 52 -15.73 8.34 4.59
CA ALA A 52 -15.05 7.68 3.46
C ALA A 52 -13.69 8.30 3.10
N ARG A 53 -13.56 9.63 3.18
CA ARG A 53 -12.34 10.34 2.77
C ARG A 53 -11.20 10.06 3.75
N GLU A 54 -11.49 10.09 5.04
CA GLU A 54 -10.56 9.82 6.11
C GLU A 54 -10.11 8.36 6.06
N MET A 55 -11.04 7.43 5.84
CA MET A 55 -10.68 6.02 5.65
C MET A 55 -9.83 5.80 4.39
N ALA A 56 -10.15 6.46 3.27
CA ALA A 56 -9.34 6.38 2.05
C ALA A 56 -7.93 6.94 2.26
N THR A 57 -7.82 8.06 2.99
CA THR A 57 -6.54 8.70 3.34
C THR A 57 -5.72 7.79 4.26
N LEU A 58 -6.35 7.25 5.31
CA LEU A 58 -5.69 6.33 6.25
C LEU A 58 -5.25 5.04 5.56
N ALA A 59 -6.09 4.46 4.70
CA ALA A 59 -5.74 3.26 3.94
C ALA A 59 -4.55 3.53 3.02
N GLY A 60 -4.59 4.62 2.25
CA GLY A 60 -3.48 4.99 1.37
C GLY A 60 -2.18 5.26 2.14
N ALA A 61 -2.25 5.96 3.28
CA ALA A 61 -1.08 6.25 4.11
C ALA A 61 -0.50 4.99 4.78
N ALA A 62 -1.38 4.11 5.28
CA ALA A 62 -0.97 2.84 5.89
C ALA A 62 -0.34 1.89 4.86
N GLU A 63 -0.89 1.81 3.65
CA GLU A 63 -0.32 0.99 2.57
C GLU A 63 1.01 1.54 2.07
N LEU A 64 1.11 2.86 1.90
CA LEU A 64 2.35 3.49 1.47
C LEU A 64 3.46 3.35 2.52
N GLY A 65 3.18 3.79 3.75
CA GLY A 65 4.15 3.74 4.84
C GLY A 65 4.51 2.31 5.25
N GLY A 66 3.49 1.46 5.41
CA GLY A 66 3.69 0.05 5.74
C GLY A 66 4.42 -0.72 4.63
N GLY A 67 4.13 -0.42 3.36
CA GLY A 67 4.80 -0.99 2.21
C GLY A 67 6.30 -0.66 2.19
N ILE A 68 6.66 0.62 2.34
CA ILE A 68 8.04 1.08 2.41
C ILE A 68 8.80 0.42 3.56
N LEU A 69 8.21 0.39 4.76
CA LEU A 69 8.85 -0.20 5.95
C LEU A 69 9.01 -1.72 5.86
N THR A 70 8.17 -2.39 5.07
CA THR A 70 8.24 -3.82 4.81
C THR A 70 9.37 -4.13 3.83
N ALA A 71 9.52 -3.32 2.77
CA ALA A 71 10.51 -3.48 1.70
C ALA A 71 11.93 -3.02 2.09
N ASP A 72 12.44 -3.54 3.21
CA ASP A 72 13.77 -3.21 3.73
C ASP A 72 14.59 -4.47 4.06
N ASN A 73 15.92 -4.33 4.17
CA ASN A 73 16.88 -5.42 4.39
C ASN A 73 17.37 -5.53 5.86
N ARG A 74 16.72 -4.81 6.79
CA ARG A 74 16.94 -5.00 8.23
C ARG A 74 16.41 -6.34 8.76
#